data_AF-W1XUG1-F1
#
_entry.id   AF-W1XUG1-F1
#
_cell.length_a   1.000
_cell.length_b   1.000
_cell.length_c   1.000
_cell.angle_alpha   90.00
_cell.angle_beta   90.00
_cell.angle_gamma   90.00
#
_symmetry.space_group_name_H-M   'P 1'
#
loop_
_entity.id
_entity.type
_entity.pdbx_description
1 polymer ?
#
loop_
_entity_poly.entity_id
_entity_poly.type
_entity_poly.pdbx_seq_one_letter_code
_entity_poly.pdbx_strand_id
1 'polypeptide(L)'
;VTGTIVGFWTPEIFHGVSVAGYHLHFISDDHTFGGHVMDFVISEGIVEVGAIDQLDQRFPVQDRQYLFAKFNVDEVKEDINKAE
;
A
#
# COMPACT_ATOMS: atom_id res chain seq x y z
N VAL A 1 -9.38 -17.24 10.57
CA VAL A 1 -10.33 -16.22 10.08
C VAL A 1 -10.51 -16.44 8.60
N THR A 2 -11.72 -16.29 8.06
CA THR A 2 -11.96 -16.26 6.62
C THR A 2 -12.21 -14.81 6.20
N GLY A 3 -11.79 -14.46 4.99
CA GLY A 3 -11.80 -13.07 4.54
C GLY A 3 -11.07 -12.88 3.22
N THR A 4 -10.89 -11.62 2.86
CA THR A 4 -10.26 -11.22 1.61
C THR A 4 -9.03 -10.36 1.87
N ILE A 5 -7.92 -10.69 1.23
CA ILE A 5 -6.74 -9.82 1.13
C ILE A 5 -6.84 -9.05 -0.18
N VAL A 6 -6.64 -7.72 -0.12
CA VAL A 6 -6.62 -6.84 -1.29
C VAL A 6 -5.39 -5.94 -1.22
N GLY A 7 -4.83 -5.59 -2.38
CA GLY A 7 -3.69 -4.68 -2.42
C GLY A 7 -3.02 -4.62 -3.78
N PHE A 8 -1.84 -4.01 -3.81
CA PHE A 8 -1.08 -3.78 -5.03
C PHE A 8 0.36 -4.24 -4.86
N TRP A 9 0.96 -4.64 -5.97
CA TRP A 9 2.41 -4.71 -6.10
C TRP A 9 2.92 -3.47 -6.82
N THR A 10 3.90 -2.78 -6.22
CA THR A 10 4.52 -1.60 -6.82
C THR A 10 5.98 -1.90 -7.21
N PRO A 11 6.41 -1.56 -8.44
CA PRO A 11 7.82 -1.65 -8.83
C PRO A 11 8.73 -0.76 -7.98
N GLU A 12 9.98 -1.20 -7.76
CA GLU A 12 10.97 -0.52 -6.92
C GLU A 12 11.22 0.95 -7.32
N ILE A 13 11.20 1.26 -8.63
CA ILE A 13 11.37 2.63 -9.13
C ILE A 13 10.30 3.61 -8.64
N PHE A 14 9.13 3.12 -8.21
CA PHE A 14 8.04 3.93 -7.66
C PHE A 14 8.02 3.96 -6.12
N HIS A 15 9.06 3.46 -5.45
CA HIS A 15 9.19 3.55 -4.00
C HIS A 15 9.23 5.02 -3.54
N GLY A 16 8.33 5.38 -2.61
CA GLY A 16 8.12 6.75 -2.13
C GLY A 16 6.93 7.46 -2.78
N VAL A 17 6.59 7.12 -4.02
CA VAL A 17 5.27 7.48 -4.60
C VAL A 17 4.20 6.53 -4.07
N SER A 18 4.56 5.25 -3.93
CA SER A 18 3.82 4.20 -3.24
C SER A 18 4.80 3.35 -2.42
N VAL A 19 4.32 2.26 -1.81
CA VAL A 19 5.15 1.27 -1.09
C VAL A 19 5.63 0.23 -2.10
N ALA A 20 6.95 0.02 -2.18
CA ALA A 20 7.52 -0.94 -3.13
C ALA A 20 7.31 -2.37 -2.65
N GLY A 21 7.10 -3.30 -3.58
CA GLY A 21 6.65 -4.65 -3.23
C GLY A 21 5.15 -4.67 -2.97
N TYR A 22 4.70 -5.56 -2.09
CA TYR A 22 3.27 -5.76 -1.81
C TYR A 22 2.81 -4.87 -0.65
N HIS A 23 1.80 -4.05 -0.90
CA HIS A 23 1.04 -3.36 0.16
C HIS A 23 -0.34 -4.00 0.22
N LEU A 24 -0.61 -4.76 1.28
CA LEU A 24 -1.78 -5.61 1.41
C LEU A 24 -2.61 -5.27 2.63
N HIS A 25 -3.93 -5.22 2.47
CA HIS A 25 -4.90 -5.08 3.55
C HIS A 25 -5.81 -6.30 3.60
N PHE A 26 -6.34 -6.61 4.78
CA PHE A 26 -7.26 -7.72 5.01
C PHE A 26 -8.59 -7.22 5.58
N ILE A 27 -9.68 -7.90 5.22
CA ILE A 27 -10.99 -7.77 5.87
C ILE A 27 -11.62 -9.15 6.07
N SER A 28 -12.12 -9.42 7.27
CA SER A 28 -12.86 -10.65 7.59
C SER A 28 -14.22 -10.68 6.91
N ASP A 29 -14.75 -11.85 6.62
CA ASP A 29 -16.07 -12.00 5.96
C ASP A 29 -17.23 -11.40 6.77
N ASP A 30 -17.08 -11.35 8.10
CA ASP A 30 -18.06 -10.72 9.00
C ASP A 30 -17.87 -9.19 9.14
N HIS A 31 -16.86 -8.63 8.48
CA HIS A 31 -16.45 -7.23 8.52
C HIS A 31 -16.18 -6.66 9.92
N THR A 32 -15.87 -7.51 10.90
CA THR A 32 -15.57 -7.07 12.27
C THR A 32 -14.07 -6.95 12.55
N PHE A 33 -13.23 -7.50 11.68
CA PHE A 33 -11.78 -7.50 11.81
C PHE A 33 -11.11 -7.19 10.46
N GLY A 34 -10.04 -6.41 10.49
CA GLY A 34 -9.28 -6.05 9.29
C GLY A 34 -8.12 -5.11 9.61
N GLY A 35 -7.37 -4.74 8.58
CA GLY A 35 -6.25 -3.80 8.69
C GLY A 35 -5.14 -4.05 7.69
N HIS A 36 -4.03 -3.33 7.86
CA HIS A 36 -2.79 -3.53 7.12
C HIS A 36 -2.13 -4.86 7.53
N VAL A 37 -1.67 -5.64 6.55
CA VAL A 37 -1.16 -7.01 6.74
C VAL A 37 0.36 -6.99 6.85
N MET A 38 0.88 -7.30 8.04
CA MET A 38 2.34 -7.48 8.26
C MET A 38 2.82 -8.87 7.85
N ASP A 39 2.01 -9.90 8.11
CA ASP A 39 2.33 -11.30 7.82
C ASP A 39 1.05 -12.14 7.78
N PHE A 40 1.06 -13.24 7.02
CA PHE A 40 -0.02 -14.22 6.99
C PHE A 40 0.44 -15.58 6.49
N VAL A 41 -0.27 -16.62 6.89
CA VAL A 41 -0.17 -17.97 6.31
C VAL A 41 -1.55 -18.37 5.85
N ILE A 42 -1.68 -18.69 4.56
CA ILE A 42 -2.94 -19.13 3.96
C ILE A 42 -3.04 -20.66 4.01
N SER A 43 -4.18 -21.18 4.48
CA SER A 43 -4.47 -22.63 4.43
C SER A 43 -5.04 -23.04 3.09
N GLU A 44 -6.02 -22.28 2.58
CA GLU A 44 -6.66 -22.48 1.27
C GLU A 44 -7.24 -21.16 0.77
N GLY A 45 -7.39 -20.98 -0.54
CA GLY A 45 -7.99 -19.80 -1.14
C GLY A 45 -7.78 -19.69 -2.64
N ILE A 46 -8.31 -18.62 -3.22
CA ILE A 46 -8.16 -18.28 -4.63
C ILE A 46 -7.34 -16.99 -4.72
N VAL A 47 -6.39 -16.94 -5.66
CA VAL A 47 -5.58 -15.76 -5.94
C VAL A 47 -5.92 -15.26 -7.34
N GLU A 48 -6.24 -13.98 -7.43
CA GLU A 48 -6.49 -13.28 -8.69
C GLU A 48 -5.46 -12.15 -8.85
N VAL A 49 -4.89 -12.02 -10.05
CA VAL A 49 -3.89 -10.99 -10.35
C VAL A 49 -4.27 -10.31 -11.67
N GLY A 50 -4.28 -8.98 -11.67
CA GLY A 50 -4.50 -8.15 -12.85
C GLY A 50 -3.31 -7.23 -13.10
N ALA A 51 -2.80 -7.20 -14.33
CA ALA A 51 -1.77 -6.24 -14.71
C ALA A 51 -2.38 -4.84 -14.85
N ILE A 52 -1.66 -3.83 -14.36
CA ILE A 52 -2.01 -2.42 -14.46
C ILE A 52 -0.95 -1.76 -15.35
N ASP A 53 -1.38 -1.08 -16.40
CA ASP A 53 -0.51 -0.43 -17.39
C ASP A 53 -0.37 1.09 -17.20
N GLN A 54 -1.20 1.69 -16.34
CA GLN A 54 -1.21 3.14 -16.10
C GLN A 54 -1.27 3.48 -14.61
N LEU A 55 -0.46 4.47 -14.22
CA LEU A 55 -0.52 5.14 -12.92
C LEU A 55 -1.00 6.59 -13.12
N ASP A 56 -2.17 6.94 -12.58
CA ASP A 56 -2.67 8.32 -12.49
C ASP A 56 -2.43 8.86 -11.08
N GLN A 57 -1.45 9.77 -10.94
CA GLN A 57 -1.15 10.45 -9.69
C GLN A 57 -1.82 11.83 -9.66
N ARG A 58 -2.68 12.03 -8.66
CA ARG A 58 -3.31 13.34 -8.40
C ARG A 58 -2.65 14.02 -7.22
N PHE A 59 -2.51 15.35 -7.32
CA PHE A 59 -1.86 16.16 -6.28
C PHE A 59 -2.86 17.10 -5.62
N PRO A 60 -2.88 17.22 -4.28
CA PRO A 60 -3.80 18.10 -3.55
C PRO A 60 -3.31 19.56 -3.59
N VAL A 61 -3.35 20.18 -4.76
CA VAL A 61 -2.79 21.54 -5.03
C VAL A 61 -3.49 22.68 -4.27
N GLN A 62 -4.61 22.41 -3.61
CA GLN A 62 -5.30 23.40 -2.77
C GLN A 62 -4.82 23.36 -1.30
N ASP A 63 -4.03 22.34 -0.93
CA ASP A 63 -3.52 22.16 0.42
C ASP A 63 -2.15 22.84 0.58
N ARG A 64 -2.09 23.88 1.42
CA ARG A 64 -0.85 24.59 1.72
C ARG A 64 0.15 23.72 2.49
N GLN A 65 -0.30 22.81 3.35
CA GLN A 65 0.60 21.92 4.06
C GLN A 65 1.31 21.01 3.05
N TYR A 66 0.58 20.45 2.10
CA TYR A 66 1.17 19.67 1.01
C TYR A 66 2.17 20.49 0.17
N LEU A 67 1.79 21.70 -0.27
CA LEU A 67 2.63 22.52 -1.16
C LEU A 67 3.92 23.04 -0.53
N PHE A 68 3.91 23.31 0.78
CA PHE A 68 5.05 23.92 1.49
C PHE A 68 5.78 22.95 2.40
N ALA A 69 5.35 21.69 2.48
CA ALA A 69 6.07 20.70 3.25
C ALA A 69 7.45 20.45 2.65
N LYS A 70 8.43 20.38 3.55
CA LYS A 70 9.82 20.08 3.22
C LYS A 70 10.08 18.66 3.65
N PHE A 71 10.42 17.81 2.70
CA PHE A 71 10.72 16.42 2.96
C PHE A 71 12.12 16.09 2.49
N ASN A 72 12.81 15.26 3.26
CA ASN A 72 13.99 14.55 2.79
C ASN A 72 13.52 13.21 2.18
N VAL A 73 13.70 13.06 0.88
CA VAL A 73 13.21 11.88 0.15
C VAL A 73 13.86 10.59 0.65
N ASP A 74 15.13 10.64 1.05
CA ASP A 74 15.85 9.46 1.53
C ASP A 74 15.31 9.01 2.89
N GLU A 75 15.06 9.97 3.80
CA GLU A 75 14.45 9.70 5.10
C GLU A 75 13.03 9.14 4.96
N VAL A 76 12.22 9.70 4.06
CA VAL A 76 10.86 9.21 3.81
C VAL A 76 10.86 7.76 3.33
N LYS A 77 11.79 7.38 2.45
CA LYS A 77 11.91 5.98 1.99
C LYS A 77 12.27 5.05 3.14
N GLU A 78 13.22 5.44 3.99
CA GLU A 78 13.57 4.65 5.17
C GLU A 78 12.39 4.50 6.13
N ASP A 79 11.62 5.55 6.33
CA ASP A 79 10.47 5.53 7.23
C ASP A 79 9.32 4.68 6.69
N ILE A 80 9.08 4.68 5.38
CA ILE A 80 8.14 3.75 4.73
C ILE A 80 8.52 2.31 5.03
N ASN A 81 9.80 1.94 4.86
CA ASN A 81 10.26 0.57 5.12
C ASN A 81 10.20 0.14 6.60
N LYS A 82 10.11 1.09 7.54
CA LYS A 82 9.93 0.77 8.97
C LYS A 82 8.46 0.59 9.35
N ALA A 83 7.56 1.24 8.61
CA ALA A 83 6.15 1.31 8.93
C ALA A 83 5.33 0.16 8.29
N GLU A 84 5.78 -0.31 7.12
CA GLU A 84 5.20 -1.39 6.32
C GLU A 84 6.01 -2.68 6.47
#